data_AF-A0A930YVH1-F1
#
_entry.id   AF-A0A930YVH1-F1
#
_cell.length_a   1.000
_cell.length_b   1.000
_cell.length_c   1.000
_cell.angle_alpha   90.00
_cell.angle_beta   90.00
_cell.angle_gamma   90.00
#
_symmetry.space_group_name_H-M   'P 1'
#
loop_
_entity.id
_entity.type
_entity.pdbx_description
1 polymer ?
#
loop_
_entity_poly.entity_id
_entity_poly.type
_entity_poly.pdbx_seq_one_letter_code
_entity_poly.pdbx_strand_id
1 'polypeptide(L)' 'MFFYKGELAGVLTQNNDGSFYFTYDEKWLSDPSKTSISLTFPKSEIAFSTDSLFPFFYHLLPE' A
#
# COMPACT_ATOMS: atom_id res chain seq x y z
N MET A 1 4.47 2.52 -7.73
CA MET A 1 3.33 3.42 -7.38
C MET A 1 2.06 2.59 -7.37
N PHE A 2 1.20 2.77 -6.37
CA PHE A 2 -0.03 1.99 -6.18
C PHE A 2 -1.27 2.88 -6.27
N PHE A 3 -2.21 2.51 -7.14
CA PHE A 3 -3.43 3.27 -7.38
C PHE A 3 -4.65 2.53 -6.82
N TYR A 4 -5.45 3.20 -6.01
CA TYR A 4 -6.71 2.68 -5.49
C TYR A 4 -7.84 3.59 -5.98
N LYS A 5 -8.87 3.01 -6.61
CA LYS A 5 -9.99 3.74 -7.21
C LYS A 5 -9.58 4.84 -8.20
N GLY A 6 -8.47 4.65 -8.92
CA GLY A 6 -7.98 5.60 -9.92
C GLY A 6 -7.12 6.74 -9.36
N GLU A 7 -6.79 6.72 -8.07
CA GLU A 7 -5.99 7.75 -7.41
C GLU A 7 -4.76 7.12 -6.74
N LEU A 8 -3.65 7.86 -6.69
CA LEU A 8 -2.42 7.40 -6.06
C LEU A 8 -2.65 7.26 -4.55
N ALA A 9 -2.71 6.02 -4.07
CA ALA A 9 -2.92 5.72 -2.66
C ALA A 9 -1.60 5.55 -1.91
N GLY A 10 -0.54 5.14 -2.61
CA GLY A 10 0.76 4.97 -1.99
C GLY A 10 1.81 4.39 -2.94
N VAL A 11 2.91 3.97 -2.36
CA VAL A 11 4.03 3.35 -3.06
C VAL A 11 4.33 2.02 -2.41
N LEU A 12 4.24 0.96 -3.21
CA LEU A 12 4.80 -0.35 -2.89
C LEU A 12 6.19 -0.43 -3.50
N THR A 13 7.18 -0.70 -2.65
CA THR A 13 8.60 -0.86 -3.01
C THR A 13 9.05 -2.24 -2.55
N GLN A 14 9.75 -2.97 -3.42
CA GLN A 14 10.42 -4.20 -3.06
C GLN A 14 11.90 -3.91 -2.82
N ASN A 15 12.41 -4.36 -1.67
CA ASN A 15 13.82 -4.28 -1.35
C ASN A 15 14.61 -5.45 -1.94
N ASN A 16 15.92 -5.25 -2.06
CA ASN A 16 16.85 -6.23 -2.59
C ASN A 16 16.95 -7.53 -1.77
N ASP A 17 16.55 -7.47 -0.50
CA ASP A 17 16.51 -8.59 0.44
C ASP A 17 15.25 -9.48 0.25
N GLY A 18 14.30 -9.06 -0.59
CA GLY A 18 13.03 -9.75 -0.81
C GLY A 18 11.87 -9.16 -0.01
N SER A 19 12.16 -8.35 1.01
CA SER A 19 11.15 -7.62 1.78
C SER A 19 10.40 -6.56 0.95
N PHE A 20 9.14 -6.32 1.29
CA PHE A 20 8.29 -5.32 0.68
C PHE A 20 7.92 -4.23 1.68
N TYR A 21 7.96 -2.98 1.21
CA TYR A 21 7.57 -1.79 1.94
C TYR A 21 6.41 -1.14 1.23
N PHE A 22 5.32 -0.92 1.97
CA PHE A 22 4.20 -0.13 1.51
C PHE A 22 4.08 1.14 2.34
N THR A 23 4.08 2.29 1.67
CA THR A 23 3.87 3.58 2.31
C THR A 23 2.72 4.29 1.63
N TYR A 24 1.79 4.81 2.43
CA TYR A 24 0.70 5.62 1.91
C TYR A 24 1.23 6.96 1.38
N ASP A 25 0.58 7.47 0.34
CA ASP A 25 0.87 8.82 -0.16
C ASP A 25 0.42 9.87 0.86
N GLU A 26 1.21 10.92 1.08
CA GLU A 26 0.90 11.97 2.04
C GLU A 26 -0.45 12.65 1.74
N LYS A 27 -0.82 12.79 0.46
CA LYS A 27 -2.13 13.36 0.07
C LYS A 27 -3.26 12.40 0.42
N TRP A 28 -3.03 11.10 0.28
CA TRP A 28 -3.98 10.08 0.73
C TRP A 28 -4.16 10.12 2.25
N LEU A 29 -3.07 10.27 2.99
CA LEU A 29 -3.04 10.39 4.45
C LEU A 29 -3.75 11.65 4.95
N SER A 30 -3.47 12.78 4.30
CA SER A 30 -4.04 14.08 4.67
C SER A 30 -5.54 14.20 4.39
N ASP A 31 -6.08 13.45 3.41
CA ASP A 31 -7.49 13.53 3.04
C ASP A 31 -8.38 12.60 3.90
N PRO A 32 -9.18 13.11 4.86
CA PRO A 32 -9.98 12.28 5.75
C PRO A 32 -11.14 11.54 5.05
N SER A 33 -11.49 11.92 3.82
CA SER A 33 -12.49 11.21 3.01
C SER A 33 -11.93 9.92 2.43
N LYS A 34 -10.59 9.79 2.34
CA LYS A 34 -9.94 8.56 1.87
C LYS A 34 -9.90 7.50 2.96
N THR A 35 -10.42 6.33 2.62
CA THR A 35 -10.40 5.15 3.49
C THR A 35 -9.09 4.40 3.37
N SER A 36 -8.86 3.45 4.29
CA SER A 36 -7.84 2.42 4.11
C SER A 36 -8.08 1.64 2.81
N ILE A 37 -6.99 1.26 2.13
CA ILE A 37 -7.06 0.44 0.90
C ILE A 37 -7.43 -1.01 1.20
N SER A 38 -7.20 -1.46 2.43
CA SER A 38 -7.53 -2.80 2.91
C SER A 38 -7.74 -2.80 4.43
N LEU A 39 -8.49 -3.76 4.94
CA LEU A 39 -8.64 -3.98 6.39
C LEU A 39 -7.31 -4.30 7.08
N THR A 40 -6.40 -4.97 6.35
CA THR A 40 -5.04 -5.30 6.82
C THR A 40 -4.05 -4.16 6.66
N PHE A 41 -4.44 -3.07 5.99
CA PHE A 41 -3.64 -1.87 5.79
C PHE A 41 -4.41 -0.65 6.27
N PRO A 42 -4.48 -0.41 7.59
CA PRO A 42 -5.08 0.81 8.10
C PRO A 42 -4.34 2.03 7.53
N LYS A 43 -5.07 3.11 7.34
CA LYS A 43 -4.51 4.39 6.89
C LYS A 43 -3.58 4.91 7.99
N SER A 44 -2.27 4.75 7.81
CA SER A 44 -1.25 5.09 8.80
C SER A 44 -0.03 5.68 8.11
N GLU A 45 0.62 6.63 8.78
CA GLU A 45 1.87 7.27 8.33
C GLU A 45 3.08 6.32 8.40
N ILE A 46 2.92 5.16 9.05
CA ILE A 46 3.98 4.17 9.21
C ILE A 46 4.08 3.31 7.93
N ALA A 47 5.30 3.12 7.43
CA ALA A 47 5.57 2.19 6.35
C ALA A 47 5.33 0.75 6.82
N PHE A 48 4.51 0.00 6.09
CA PHE A 48 4.28 -1.41 6.34
C PHE A 48 5.42 -2.20 5.73
N SER A 49 6.17 -2.95 6.55
CA SER A 49 7.25 -3.83 6.11
C SER A 49 6.85 -5.29 6.28
N THR A 50 7.17 -6.11 5.30
CA THR A 50 6.91 -7.56 5.31
C THR A 50 8.02 -8.27 4.54
N ASP A 51 8.34 -9.49 4.91
CA ASP A 51 9.32 -10.33 4.18
C ASP A 51 8.77 -10.84 2.85
N SER A 52 7.45 -10.90 2.71
CA SER A 52 6.76 -11.44 1.54
C SER A 52 5.66 -10.51 1.07
N LEU A 53 5.32 -10.54 -0.22
CA LEU A 53 4.27 -9.70 -0.80
C LEU A 53 2.98 -9.83 0.03
N PHE A 54 2.33 -8.70 0.33
CA PHE A 54 1.15 -8.76 1.18
C PHE A 54 -0.01 -9.49 0.49
N PRO A 55 -0.79 -10.31 1.23
CA PRO A 55 -1.96 -11.04 0.75
C PRO A 55 -2.91 -10.21 -0.13
N PHE A 56 -3.08 -8.93 0.23
CA PHE A 56 -3.92 -7.99 -0.49
C PHE A 56 -3.48 -7.76 -1.94
N PHE A 57 -2.17 -7.68 -2.21
CA PHE A 57 -1.64 -7.40 -3.54
C PHE A 57 -1.65 -8.63 -4.46
N TYR A 58 -1.74 -9.86 -3.93
CA TYR A 58 -1.88 -11.06 -4.78
C TYR A 58 -3.14 -11.02 -5.64
N HIS A 59 -4.24 -10.49 -5.12
CA HIS A 59 -5.49 -10.33 -5.88
C HIS A 59 -5.43 -9.24 -6.97
N LEU A 60 -4.32 -8.49 -7.05
CA LEU A 60 -4.11 -7.42 -8.03
C LEU A 60 -3.09 -7.80 -9.11
N LEU A 61 -2.49 -8.99 -9.01
CA LEU A 61 -1.68 -9.55 -10.08
C LEU A 61 -2.63 -10.06 -11.18
N PRO A 62 -2.42 -9.69 -12.46
CA PRO A 62 -3.16 -10.31 -13.55
C PRO A 62 -2.81 -11.81 -13.59
N GLU A 63 -3.83 -12.66 -13.64
CA GLU A 63 -3.68 -14.10 -13.96
C GLU A 63 -3.10 -14.32 -15.35
#